data_AF-A0A956H4N7-F1
#
_entry.id   AF-A0A956H4N7-F1
#
_cell.length_a   1.000
_cell.length_b   1.000
_cell.length_c   1.000
_cell.angle_alpha   90.00
_cell.angle_beta   90.00
_cell.angle_gamma   90.00
#
_symmetry.space_group_name_H-M   'P 1'
#
loop_
_entity.id
_entity.type
_entity.pdbx_description
1 polymer ?
#
loop_
_entity_poly.entity_id
_entity_poly.type
_entity_poly.pdbx_seq_one_letter_code
_entity_poly.pdbx_strand_id
1 'polypeptide(L)'
;MLTLLQGPESAEYGSWFARVARELLLERGLWVAGEVHRLLEVEFYYHHSEGHPDPFTHGEEQQLGCGRWYFHRSGGSYRGGTYKGLDISFGPNDVYGGILIRSLRRSDGAVINGSSLCVEHLLTATGKSSVAELDAAIGERAVDDPASPLALLPIEGEGAEVHATARVGLTLKRAGQHPEMVDYILRPYRFLTAPREIDKGRVQLVMALHQTGMAPEAIAACCGCARRVVERQIEDFEAGRAMAVTDFFGKSLGTRALCRLHGALAGSPD
;
A
#
# COMPACT_ATOMS: atom_id res chain seq x y z
N MET A 1 14.04 -16.91 6.55
CA MET A 1 13.98 -15.61 5.89
C MET A 1 13.13 -15.73 4.65
N LEU A 2 12.05 -14.94 4.54
CA LEU A 2 11.27 -14.73 3.32
C LEU A 2 12.22 -14.31 2.18
N THR A 3 12.58 -15.26 1.32
CA THR A 3 13.60 -15.08 0.27
C THR A 3 13.21 -14.01 -0.74
N LEU A 4 11.92 -13.74 -0.92
CA LEU A 4 11.44 -12.68 -1.81
C LEU A 4 11.65 -11.27 -1.25
N LEU A 5 12.02 -11.06 0.01
CA LEU A 5 12.24 -9.73 0.60
C LEU A 5 13.66 -9.18 0.39
N GLN A 6 14.42 -9.72 -0.56
CA GLN A 6 15.78 -9.26 -0.89
C GLN A 6 15.83 -8.08 -1.86
N GLY A 7 14.69 -7.41 -2.09
CA GLY A 7 14.56 -6.35 -3.09
C GLY A 7 14.52 -6.87 -4.54
N PRO A 8 14.18 -5.97 -5.49
CA PRO A 8 14.14 -6.30 -6.91
C PRO A 8 15.55 -6.43 -7.51
N GLU A 9 15.80 -7.53 -8.23
CA GLU A 9 17.10 -7.81 -8.90
C GLU A 9 17.24 -7.18 -10.30
N SER A 10 16.13 -6.69 -10.87
CA SER A 10 16.08 -6.07 -12.20
C SER A 10 15.19 -4.83 -12.19
N ALA A 11 15.19 -4.08 -13.29
CA ALA A 11 14.33 -2.90 -13.48
C ALA A 11 12.83 -3.24 -13.59
N GLU A 12 12.43 -4.51 -13.51
CA GLU A 12 11.03 -4.95 -13.54
C GLU A 12 10.36 -4.86 -12.16
N TYR A 13 10.45 -3.70 -11.52
CA TYR A 13 10.00 -3.46 -10.15
C TYR A 13 8.54 -3.88 -9.92
N GLY A 14 7.65 -3.58 -10.87
CA GLY A 14 6.22 -3.92 -10.78
C GLY A 14 5.96 -5.43 -10.71
N SER A 15 6.67 -6.22 -11.51
CA SER A 15 6.58 -7.69 -11.49
C SER A 15 7.08 -8.26 -10.18
N TRP A 16 8.14 -7.70 -9.62
CA TRP A 16 8.64 -8.08 -8.30
C TRP A 16 7.64 -7.73 -7.20
N PHE A 17 7.10 -6.50 -7.17
CA PHE A 17 6.06 -6.09 -6.22
C PHE A 17 4.84 -7.02 -6.28
N ALA A 18 4.38 -7.36 -7.48
CA ALA A 18 3.24 -8.26 -7.66
C ALA A 18 3.51 -9.67 -7.09
N ARG A 19 4.71 -10.23 -7.28
CA ARG A 19 5.09 -11.54 -6.71
C ARG A 19 5.11 -11.51 -5.19
N VAL A 20 5.78 -10.51 -4.60
CA VAL A 20 5.85 -10.35 -3.14
C VAL A 20 4.47 -10.12 -2.55
N ALA A 21 3.65 -9.27 -3.18
CA ALA A 21 2.28 -9.03 -2.75
C ALA A 21 1.43 -10.30 -2.75
N ARG A 22 1.54 -11.13 -3.80
CA ARG A 22 0.83 -12.41 -3.87
C ARG A 22 1.24 -13.35 -2.74
N GLU A 23 2.53 -13.50 -2.48
CA GLU A 23 3.00 -14.31 -1.36
C GLU A 23 2.44 -13.77 -0.02
N LEU A 24 2.57 -12.46 0.22
CA LEU A 24 2.10 -11.84 1.47
C LEU A 24 0.58 -11.95 1.66
N LEU A 25 -0.21 -11.73 0.62
CA LEU A 25 -1.68 -11.67 0.70
C LEU A 25 -2.33 -13.05 0.64
N LEU A 26 -1.71 -14.02 -0.02
CA LEU A 26 -2.30 -15.34 -0.25
C LEU A 26 -1.68 -16.41 0.62
N GLU A 27 -0.37 -16.37 0.87
CA GLU A 27 0.37 -17.51 1.45
C GLU A 27 0.93 -17.22 2.85
N ARG A 28 0.79 -15.99 3.34
CA ARG A 28 1.30 -15.55 4.66
C ARG A 28 0.18 -15.04 5.56
N GLY A 29 0.32 -15.36 6.84
CA GLY A 29 -0.49 -14.80 7.92
C GLY A 29 0.39 -13.97 8.85
N LEU A 30 -0.13 -12.83 9.29
CA LEU A 30 0.47 -12.03 10.36
C LEU A 30 0.02 -12.59 11.71
N TRP A 31 0.93 -13.26 12.39
CA TRP A 31 0.75 -13.73 13.76
C TRP A 31 1.02 -12.58 14.72
N VAL A 32 0.06 -12.31 15.60
CA VAL A 32 0.11 -11.23 16.57
C VAL A 32 -0.23 -11.83 17.92
N ALA A 33 0.77 -11.93 18.81
CA ALA A 33 0.61 -12.54 20.13
C ALA A 33 -0.06 -13.94 20.12
N GLY A 34 0.23 -14.75 19.09
CA GLY A 34 -0.31 -16.10 18.95
C GLY A 34 -1.60 -16.21 18.12
N GLU A 35 -2.21 -15.10 17.72
CA GLU A 35 -3.42 -15.08 16.89
C GLU A 35 -3.09 -14.72 15.44
N VAL A 36 -3.63 -15.50 14.49
CA VAL A 36 -3.38 -15.31 13.06
C VAL A 36 -4.31 -14.24 12.45
N HIS A 37 -3.73 -13.39 11.61
CA HIS A 37 -4.44 -12.38 10.83
C HIS A 37 -4.09 -12.55 9.36
N ARG A 38 -5.09 -12.49 8.47
CA ARG A 38 -4.82 -12.41 7.04
C ARG A 38 -4.49 -10.98 6.64
N LEU A 39 -3.49 -10.81 5.79
CA LEU A 39 -3.23 -9.53 5.14
C LEU A 39 -4.22 -9.36 3.99
N LEU A 40 -4.93 -8.22 3.96
CA LEU A 40 -5.87 -7.89 2.89
C LEU A 40 -5.36 -6.80 1.95
N GLU A 41 -4.42 -5.96 2.40
CA GLU A 41 -3.97 -4.80 1.65
C GLU A 41 -2.54 -4.41 2.03
N VAL A 42 -1.69 -4.21 1.02
CA VAL A 42 -0.32 -3.73 1.17
C VAL A 42 0.02 -2.64 0.14
N GLU A 43 0.95 -1.75 0.48
CA GLU A 43 1.52 -0.75 -0.44
C GLU A 43 3.05 -0.79 -0.47
N PHE A 44 3.62 -0.68 -1.65
CA PHE A 44 5.07 -0.64 -1.85
C PHE A 44 5.56 0.81 -1.98
N TYR A 45 6.64 1.09 -1.27
CA TYR A 45 7.43 2.30 -1.37
C TYR A 45 8.88 1.90 -1.57
N TYR A 46 9.47 2.32 -2.68
CA TYR A 46 10.81 1.91 -3.08
C TYR A 46 11.54 3.10 -3.70
N HIS A 47 12.70 3.45 -3.17
CA HIS A 47 13.51 4.55 -3.69
C HIS A 47 14.91 4.05 -4.03
N HIS A 48 15.22 4.06 -5.33
CA HIS A 48 16.54 3.81 -5.89
C HIS A 48 16.92 4.99 -6.79
N SER A 49 18.00 5.70 -6.44
CA SER A 49 18.40 6.97 -7.07
C SER A 49 18.61 6.87 -8.59
N GLU A 50 19.11 5.74 -9.09
CA GLU A 50 19.48 5.58 -10.50
C GLU A 50 18.38 4.98 -11.39
N GLY A 51 17.35 4.36 -10.81
CA GLY A 51 16.36 3.62 -11.60
C GLY A 51 14.92 3.65 -11.10
N HIS A 52 14.68 4.07 -9.86
CA HIS A 52 13.33 4.14 -9.28
C HIS A 52 13.23 5.22 -8.19
N PRO A 53 13.42 6.51 -8.50
CA PRO A 53 13.43 7.58 -7.51
C PRO A 53 12.02 7.95 -7.04
N ASP A 54 11.27 7.01 -6.44
CA ASP A 54 9.93 7.29 -5.90
C ASP A 54 10.01 8.34 -4.78
N PRO A 55 9.43 9.54 -4.96
CA PRO A 55 9.51 10.64 -3.99
C PRO A 55 8.53 10.48 -2.82
N PHE A 56 7.70 9.42 -2.83
CA PHE A 56 6.75 9.14 -1.76
C PHE A 56 7.33 8.20 -0.68
N THR A 57 8.51 7.63 -0.92
CA THR A 57 9.23 6.81 0.07
C THR A 57 9.74 7.68 1.22
N HIS A 58 9.72 7.15 2.46
CA HIS A 58 10.13 7.91 3.64
C HIS A 58 11.64 8.24 3.66
N GLY A 59 12.50 7.31 3.23
CA GLY A 59 13.94 7.55 3.17
C GLY A 59 14.64 7.45 4.53
N GLU A 60 14.12 6.62 5.44
CA GLU A 60 14.66 6.45 6.80
C GLU A 60 15.61 5.23 6.84
N GLU A 61 16.66 5.28 7.65
CA GLU A 61 17.74 4.27 7.68
C GLU A 61 17.24 2.84 7.92
N GLN A 62 16.16 2.66 8.70
CA GLN A 62 15.60 1.33 8.96
C GLN A 62 15.01 0.67 7.70
N GLN A 63 14.76 1.44 6.63
CA GLN A 63 14.33 0.91 5.33
C GLN A 63 15.49 0.36 4.48
N LEU A 64 16.75 0.55 4.91
CA LEU A 64 17.97 0.01 4.27
C LEU A 64 18.27 -1.46 4.66
N GLY A 65 17.39 -2.06 5.47
CA GLY A 65 17.43 -3.48 5.81
C GLY A 65 16.43 -4.29 4.98
N CYS A 66 16.60 -5.61 4.99
CA CYS A 66 15.65 -6.55 4.42
C CYS A 66 15.03 -7.43 5.51
N GLY A 67 13.74 -7.70 5.40
CA GLY A 67 13.04 -8.64 6.28
C GLY A 67 12.95 -8.19 7.73
N ARG A 68 12.87 -6.88 7.98
CA ARG A 68 12.65 -6.30 9.31
C ARG A 68 11.30 -5.59 9.39
N TRP A 69 10.77 -5.49 10.61
CA TRP A 69 9.63 -4.62 10.91
C TRP A 69 10.11 -3.17 10.97
N TYR A 70 9.34 -2.25 10.37
CA TYR A 70 9.61 -0.82 10.43
C TYR A 70 8.34 -0.04 10.76
N PHE A 71 8.26 0.51 11.96
CA PHE A 71 7.20 1.46 12.29
C PHE A 71 7.53 2.85 11.75
N HIS A 72 6.53 3.53 11.18
CA HIS A 72 6.72 4.85 10.58
C HIS A 72 7.28 5.87 11.57
N ARG A 73 8.34 6.56 11.14
CA ARG A 73 9.00 7.63 11.89
C ARG A 73 8.91 8.97 11.16
N SER A 74 9.22 10.05 11.87
CA SER A 74 9.41 11.38 11.33
C SER A 74 10.38 12.13 12.24
N GLY A 75 11.54 12.52 11.72
CA GLY A 75 12.55 13.23 12.51
C GLY A 75 13.02 12.42 13.72
N GLY A 76 13.26 11.12 13.53
CA GLY A 76 13.72 10.19 14.57
C GLY A 76 12.64 9.69 15.56
N SER A 77 11.47 10.33 15.60
CA SER A 77 10.36 9.94 16.50
C SER A 77 9.29 9.13 15.77
N TYR A 78 8.60 8.23 16.48
CA TYR A 78 7.46 7.50 15.93
C TYR A 78 6.32 8.44 15.56
N ARG A 79 5.67 8.17 14.42
CA ARG A 79 4.47 8.92 14.03
C ARG A 79 3.30 8.58 14.95
N GLY A 80 2.62 9.60 15.45
CA GLY A 80 1.39 9.48 16.23
C GLY A 80 0.12 9.66 15.41
N GLY A 81 -1.03 9.58 16.07
CA GLY A 81 -2.34 9.85 15.46
C GLY A 81 -2.65 8.94 14.27
N THR A 82 -3.19 9.52 13.19
CA THR A 82 -3.61 8.82 11.96
C THR A 82 -2.45 8.50 11.00
N TYR A 83 -1.21 8.86 11.35
CA TYR A 83 -0.03 8.70 10.50
C TYR A 83 0.84 7.51 10.91
N LYS A 84 0.35 6.65 11.80
CA LYS A 84 0.98 5.38 12.14
C LYS A 84 0.94 4.42 10.95
N GLY A 85 2.00 3.66 10.79
CA GLY A 85 2.12 2.57 9.84
C GLY A 85 3.17 1.58 10.29
N LEU A 86 3.02 0.34 9.81
CA LEU A 86 3.99 -0.73 9.98
C LEU A 86 4.33 -1.24 8.58
N ASP A 87 5.62 -1.19 8.26
CA ASP A 87 6.17 -1.69 7.03
C ASP A 87 6.99 -2.95 7.26
N ILE A 88 7.16 -3.72 6.19
CA ILE A 88 8.21 -4.72 6.04
C ILE A 88 9.33 -4.09 5.21
N SER A 89 10.56 -4.04 5.73
CA SER A 89 11.68 -3.48 4.99
C SER A 89 12.21 -4.44 3.92
N PHE A 90 12.63 -3.89 2.78
CA PHE A 90 13.19 -4.66 1.65
C PHE A 90 14.22 -3.85 0.85
N GLY A 91 14.97 -2.95 1.48
CA GLY A 91 15.93 -2.11 0.78
C GLY A 91 17.36 -2.66 0.84
N PRO A 92 17.80 -3.55 -0.08
CA PRO A 92 19.20 -3.96 -0.13
C PRO A 92 20.08 -2.84 -0.74
N ASN A 93 21.39 -2.84 -0.46
CA ASN A 93 22.37 -2.03 -1.21
C ASN A 93 22.06 -0.51 -1.24
N ASP A 94 21.83 0.09 -0.07
CA ASP A 94 21.63 1.54 0.08
C ASP A 94 20.38 2.10 -0.64
N VAL A 95 19.39 1.25 -0.92
CA VAL A 95 18.07 1.67 -1.40
C VAL A 95 17.05 1.65 -0.27
N TYR A 96 16.05 2.53 -0.32
CA TYR A 96 15.00 2.54 0.70
C TYR A 96 13.81 1.72 0.23
N GLY A 97 13.39 0.71 0.99
CA GLY A 97 12.24 -0.13 0.67
C GLY A 97 11.34 -0.41 1.88
N GLY A 98 10.04 -0.17 1.74
CA GLY A 98 9.03 -0.47 2.77
C GLY A 98 7.71 -0.95 2.18
N ILE A 99 7.20 -2.10 2.66
CA ILE A 99 5.88 -2.64 2.30
C ILE A 99 4.92 -2.33 3.44
N LEU A 100 4.12 -1.28 3.28
CA LEU A 100 3.14 -0.84 4.27
C LEU A 100 1.99 -1.83 4.35
N ILE A 101 1.72 -2.34 5.56
CA ILE A 101 0.51 -3.11 5.87
C ILE A 101 -0.65 -2.14 6.12
N ARG A 102 -1.75 -2.32 5.39
CA ARG A 102 -2.88 -1.38 5.42
C ARG A 102 -4.16 -1.97 5.94
N SER A 103 -4.44 -3.24 5.65
CA SER A 103 -5.68 -3.87 6.11
C SER A 103 -5.45 -5.33 6.50
N LEU A 104 -6.13 -5.74 7.56
CA LEU A 104 -6.03 -7.08 8.16
C LEU A 104 -7.43 -7.68 8.35
N ARG A 105 -7.52 -9.01 8.26
CA ARG A 105 -8.69 -9.77 8.74
C ARG A 105 -8.31 -10.61 9.95
N ARG A 106 -9.08 -10.47 11.02
CA ARG A 106 -8.96 -11.26 12.25
C ARG A 106 -9.54 -12.67 12.06
N SER A 107 -9.19 -13.59 12.95
CA SER A 107 -9.72 -14.97 12.96
C SER A 107 -11.25 -15.04 13.13
N ASP A 108 -11.86 -14.04 13.78
CA ASP A 108 -13.31 -13.89 13.91
C ASP A 108 -14.00 -13.28 12.67
N GLY A 109 -13.25 -13.00 11.60
CA GLY A 109 -13.74 -12.41 10.36
C GLY A 109 -13.83 -10.89 10.36
N ALA A 110 -13.56 -10.22 11.48
CA ALA A 110 -13.58 -8.75 11.53
C ALA A 110 -12.43 -8.16 10.69
N VAL A 111 -12.74 -7.13 9.92
CA VAL A 111 -11.79 -6.42 9.04
C VAL A 111 -11.33 -5.11 9.69
N ILE A 112 -10.02 -4.88 9.66
CA ILE A 112 -9.37 -3.66 10.12
C ILE A 112 -8.88 -2.90 8.89
N ASN A 113 -9.49 -1.73 8.62
CA ASN A 113 -9.22 -0.93 7.42
C ASN A 113 -8.37 0.32 7.69
N GLY A 114 -7.08 0.24 7.40
CA GLY A 114 -6.15 1.36 7.38
C GLY A 114 -4.93 1.17 8.29
N SER A 115 -3.76 1.59 7.79
CA SER A 115 -2.45 1.39 8.43
C SER A 115 -2.41 1.77 9.91
N SER A 116 -2.95 2.93 10.26
CA SER A 116 -2.98 3.37 11.65
C SER A 116 -3.86 2.50 12.54
N LEU A 117 -4.99 1.99 12.03
CA LEU A 117 -5.86 1.10 12.79
C LEU A 117 -5.25 -0.30 12.93
N CYS A 118 -4.50 -0.76 11.93
CA CYS A 118 -3.68 -1.95 12.07
C CYS A 118 -2.71 -1.79 13.23
N VAL A 119 -1.94 -0.68 13.30
CA VAL A 119 -1.01 -0.44 14.42
C VAL A 119 -1.72 -0.40 15.78
N GLU A 120 -2.87 0.28 15.91
CA GLU A 120 -3.65 0.27 17.16
C GLU A 120 -4.08 -1.14 17.58
N HIS A 121 -4.51 -1.94 16.60
CA HIS A 121 -4.88 -3.33 16.84
C HIS A 121 -3.67 -4.15 17.32
N LEU A 122 -2.50 -3.97 16.71
CA LEU A 122 -1.27 -4.66 17.14
C LEU A 122 -0.90 -4.30 18.57
N LEU A 123 -0.96 -3.02 18.96
CA LEU A 123 -0.69 -2.58 20.33
C LEU A 123 -1.66 -3.23 21.32
N THR A 124 -2.95 -3.23 20.99
CA THR A 124 -4.00 -3.84 21.82
C THR A 124 -3.80 -5.35 21.97
N ALA A 125 -3.60 -6.06 20.85
CA ALA A 125 -3.44 -7.51 20.84
C ALA A 125 -2.15 -7.98 21.54
N THR A 126 -1.09 -7.17 21.52
CA THR A 126 0.19 -7.47 22.19
C THR A 126 0.28 -6.94 23.62
N GLY A 127 -0.75 -6.22 24.09
CA GLY A 127 -0.76 -5.59 25.41
C GLY A 127 0.29 -4.51 25.60
N LYS A 128 0.74 -3.85 24.52
CA LYS A 128 1.78 -2.81 24.55
C LYS A 128 1.14 -1.43 24.60
N SER A 129 1.69 -0.54 25.43
CA SER A 129 1.13 0.80 25.63
C SER A 129 1.54 1.80 24.55
N SER A 130 2.61 1.48 23.80
CA SER A 130 3.15 2.34 22.76
C SER A 130 3.87 1.56 21.66
N VAL A 131 4.03 2.21 20.50
CA VAL A 131 4.84 1.69 19.39
C VAL A 131 6.27 1.40 19.84
N ALA A 132 6.85 2.25 20.68
CA ALA A 132 8.20 2.07 21.20
C ALA A 132 8.34 0.77 22.01
N GLU A 133 7.37 0.45 22.86
CA GLU A 133 7.36 -0.79 23.64
C GLU A 133 7.19 -2.03 22.76
N LEU A 134 6.34 -1.95 21.73
CA LEU A 134 6.15 -3.04 20.78
C LEU A 134 7.41 -3.25 19.93
N ASP A 135 8.00 -2.18 19.40
CA ASP A 135 9.24 -2.23 18.63
C ASP A 135 10.40 -2.80 19.47
N ALA A 136 10.54 -2.38 20.72
CA ALA A 136 11.53 -2.94 21.65
C ALA A 136 11.28 -4.43 21.94
N ALA A 137 10.02 -4.85 22.03
CA ALA A 137 9.69 -6.26 22.23
C ALA A 137 9.99 -7.13 21.01
N ILE A 138 9.84 -6.58 19.80
CA ILE A 138 10.23 -7.21 18.53
C ILE A 138 11.77 -7.28 18.43
N GLY A 139 12.46 -6.19 18.75
CA GLY A 139 13.91 -6.07 18.66
C GLY A 139 14.43 -6.28 17.24
N GLU A 140 15.64 -6.83 17.12
CA GLU A 140 16.26 -7.15 15.83
C GLU A 140 15.81 -8.51 15.29
N ARG A 141 14.56 -8.92 15.51
CA ARG A 141 14.05 -10.19 14.96
C ARG A 141 13.65 -10.02 13.50
N ALA A 142 13.76 -11.10 12.74
CA ALA A 142 13.29 -11.12 11.36
C ALA A 142 11.75 -11.11 11.34
N VAL A 143 11.15 -10.63 10.26
CA VAL A 143 9.68 -10.64 10.13
C VAL A 143 9.07 -12.03 10.20
N ASP A 144 9.83 -13.09 9.94
CA ASP A 144 9.39 -14.50 9.98
C ASP A 144 9.85 -15.26 11.23
N ASP A 145 10.37 -14.56 12.25
CA ASP A 145 10.77 -15.19 13.51
C ASP A 145 9.54 -15.53 14.38
N PRO A 146 9.22 -16.82 14.60
CA PRO A 146 8.04 -17.21 15.37
C PRO A 146 8.12 -16.88 16.86
N ALA A 147 9.32 -16.53 17.38
CA ALA A 147 9.49 -16.06 18.76
C ALA A 147 9.22 -14.56 18.92
N SER A 148 9.04 -13.84 17.82
CA SER A 148 8.64 -12.42 17.82
C SER A 148 7.16 -12.28 18.22
N PRO A 149 6.77 -11.19 18.93
CA PRO A 149 5.34 -10.89 19.13
C PRO A 149 4.58 -10.65 17.82
N LEU A 150 5.30 -10.32 16.73
CA LEU A 150 4.79 -10.21 15.37
C LEU A 150 5.60 -11.09 14.40
N ALA A 151 4.94 -12.01 13.69
CA ALA A 151 5.60 -12.90 12.73
C ALA A 151 4.76 -13.13 11.47
N LEU A 152 5.39 -13.15 10.30
CA LEU A 152 4.83 -13.56 9.02
C LEU A 152 5.15 -15.04 8.80
N LEU A 153 4.16 -15.88 9.05
CA LEU A 153 4.31 -17.33 8.94
C LEU A 153 3.44 -17.87 7.78
N PRO A 154 3.81 -19.02 7.18
CA PRO A 154 2.98 -19.66 6.17
C PRO A 154 1.57 -19.94 6.69
N ILE A 155 0.58 -19.77 5.83
CA ILE A 155 -0.80 -20.21 6.06
C ILE A 155 -1.32 -20.95 4.82
N GLU A 156 -2.40 -21.70 4.98
CA GLU A 156 -3.10 -22.25 3.83
C GLU A 156 -3.65 -21.13 2.95
N GLY A 157 -3.28 -21.20 1.67
CA GLY A 157 -3.63 -20.19 0.69
C GLY A 157 -5.11 -20.16 0.36
N GLU A 158 -5.62 -18.97 0.13
CA GLU A 158 -6.95 -18.78 -0.46
C GLU A 158 -6.79 -18.49 -1.95
N GLY A 159 -7.65 -19.09 -2.79
CA GLY A 159 -7.69 -18.84 -4.24
C GLY A 159 -8.24 -17.46 -4.62
N ALA A 160 -7.91 -16.42 -3.84
CA ALA A 160 -8.40 -15.07 -4.02
C ALA A 160 -7.66 -14.34 -5.16
N GLU A 161 -8.39 -13.48 -5.87
CA GLU A 161 -7.80 -12.57 -6.83
C GLU A 161 -7.06 -11.43 -6.11
N VAL A 162 -5.88 -11.07 -6.60
CA VAL A 162 -5.10 -9.94 -6.12
C VAL A 162 -5.22 -8.81 -7.13
N HIS A 163 -5.75 -7.67 -6.69
CA HIS A 163 -5.89 -6.48 -7.52
C HIS A 163 -4.73 -5.52 -7.28
N ALA A 164 -4.11 -5.03 -8.36
CA ALA A 164 -3.11 -3.98 -8.32
C ALA A 164 -3.76 -2.61 -8.63
N THR A 165 -3.42 -1.58 -7.86
CA THR A 165 -4.02 -0.25 -7.99
C THR A 165 -3.09 0.85 -7.46
N ALA A 166 -3.45 2.11 -7.67
CA ALA A 166 -2.70 3.25 -7.14
C ALA A 166 -2.79 3.30 -5.60
N ARG A 167 -1.71 3.80 -4.98
CA ARG A 167 -1.60 3.99 -3.53
C ARG A 167 -2.58 5.04 -3.00
N VAL A 168 -2.85 4.98 -1.71
CA VAL A 168 -3.84 5.82 -1.02
C VAL A 168 -3.14 6.94 -0.26
N GLY A 169 -3.67 8.17 -0.40
CA GLY A 169 -3.22 9.32 0.38
C GLY A 169 -2.07 10.11 -0.25
N LEU A 170 -1.61 9.72 -1.44
CA LEU A 170 -0.63 10.49 -2.21
C LEU A 170 -1.27 11.73 -2.83
N THR A 171 -0.50 12.81 -2.95
CA THR A 171 -0.97 14.09 -3.52
C THR A 171 0.13 14.76 -4.33
N LEU A 172 -0.22 15.64 -5.27
CA LEU A 172 0.73 16.49 -6.02
C LEU A 172 0.95 17.86 -5.34
N LYS A 173 0.75 17.95 -4.02
CA LYS A 173 0.89 19.24 -3.30
C LYS A 173 2.28 19.87 -3.45
N ARG A 174 3.31 19.04 -3.57
CA ARG A 174 4.71 19.47 -3.70
C ARG A 174 5.25 19.34 -5.13
N ALA A 175 4.41 18.98 -6.10
CA ALA A 175 4.87 18.67 -7.46
C ALA A 175 5.46 19.87 -8.22
N GLY A 176 5.21 21.10 -7.78
CA GLY A 176 5.90 22.28 -8.31
C GLY A 176 7.40 22.32 -7.97
N GLN A 177 7.83 21.65 -6.90
CA GLN A 177 9.23 21.50 -6.49
C GLN A 177 9.78 20.10 -6.83
N HIS A 178 8.88 19.12 -6.95
CA HIS A 178 9.16 17.71 -7.14
C HIS A 178 8.33 17.15 -8.31
N PRO A 179 8.63 17.54 -9.56
CA PRO A 179 7.85 17.14 -10.73
C PRO A 179 7.81 15.62 -10.92
N GLU A 180 8.83 14.89 -10.47
CA GLU A 180 8.93 13.42 -10.48
C GLU A 180 7.77 12.73 -9.73
N MET A 181 7.07 13.43 -8.83
CA MET A 181 5.86 12.91 -8.17
C MET A 181 4.79 12.45 -9.15
N VAL A 182 4.73 13.06 -10.34
CA VAL A 182 3.80 12.71 -11.40
C VAL A 182 3.99 11.26 -11.86
N ASP A 183 5.23 10.80 -11.92
CA ASP A 183 5.58 9.48 -12.44
C ASP A 183 5.17 8.34 -11.49
N TYR A 184 4.93 8.65 -10.22
CA TYR A 184 4.72 7.67 -9.14
C TYR A 184 3.36 7.74 -8.46
N ILE A 185 2.61 8.84 -8.62
CA ILE A 185 1.38 9.07 -7.85
C ILE A 185 0.30 8.02 -8.13
N LEU A 186 0.18 7.56 -9.38
CA LEU A 186 -0.83 6.58 -9.80
C LEU A 186 -0.25 5.21 -10.19
N ARG A 187 1.04 4.96 -9.93
CA ARG A 187 1.65 3.65 -10.19
C ARG A 187 0.92 2.56 -9.40
N PRO A 188 0.74 1.35 -9.98
CA PRO A 188 -0.05 0.27 -9.38
C PRO A 188 0.71 -0.47 -8.27
N TYR A 189 1.17 0.27 -7.26
CA TYR A 189 2.01 -0.23 -6.15
C TYR A 189 1.23 -0.50 -4.87
N ARG A 190 -0.10 -0.55 -4.97
CA ARG A 190 -1.00 -1.05 -3.93
C ARG A 190 -1.62 -2.35 -4.39
N PHE A 191 -1.60 -3.35 -3.52
CA PHE A 191 -2.17 -4.66 -3.79
C PHE A 191 -3.17 -5.02 -2.72
N LEU A 192 -4.31 -5.59 -3.14
CA LEU A 192 -5.34 -6.00 -2.20
C LEU A 192 -6.11 -7.24 -2.65
N THR A 193 -6.66 -7.93 -1.66
CA THR A 193 -7.71 -8.95 -1.80
C THR A 193 -9.01 -8.39 -1.19
N ALA A 194 -10.14 -9.08 -1.39
CA ALA A 194 -11.42 -8.71 -0.79
C ALA A 194 -11.86 -7.24 -1.05
N PRO A 195 -11.97 -6.80 -2.31
CA PRO A 195 -12.23 -5.39 -2.68
C PRO A 195 -13.52 -4.80 -2.09
N ARG A 196 -14.52 -5.63 -1.77
CA ARG A 196 -15.77 -5.20 -1.13
C ARG A 196 -15.61 -4.80 0.33
N GLU A 197 -14.58 -5.31 1.00
CA GLU A 197 -14.35 -5.13 2.42
C GLU A 197 -13.38 -3.98 2.70
N ILE A 198 -12.74 -3.42 1.67
CA ILE A 198 -11.76 -2.33 1.81
C ILE A 198 -12.40 -0.99 1.43
N ASP A 199 -12.55 -0.12 2.43
CA ASP A 199 -13.22 1.17 2.25
C ASP A 199 -12.36 2.23 1.56
N LYS A 200 -11.08 2.29 1.92
CA LYS A 200 -10.16 3.33 1.45
C LYS A 200 -9.63 2.99 0.07
N GLY A 201 -9.45 4.01 -0.76
CA GLY A 201 -8.85 3.82 -2.08
C GLY A 201 -9.77 3.18 -3.13
N ARG A 202 -11.10 3.17 -2.91
CA ARG A 202 -12.07 2.59 -3.86
C ARG A 202 -12.00 3.25 -5.24
N VAL A 203 -11.77 4.56 -5.29
CA VAL A 203 -11.62 5.30 -6.56
C VAL A 203 -10.46 4.72 -7.38
N GLN A 204 -9.29 4.54 -6.75
CA GLN A 204 -8.12 3.97 -7.41
C GLN A 204 -8.42 2.58 -7.97
N LEU A 205 -9.11 1.73 -7.21
CA LEU A 205 -9.49 0.39 -7.67
C LEU A 205 -10.45 0.46 -8.86
N VAL A 206 -11.48 1.30 -8.78
CA VAL A 206 -12.43 1.51 -9.90
C VAL A 206 -11.70 1.96 -11.15
N MET A 207 -10.76 2.91 -11.03
CA MET A 207 -9.95 3.38 -12.17
C MET A 207 -9.05 2.28 -12.73
N ALA A 208 -8.38 1.50 -11.87
CA ALA A 208 -7.54 0.39 -12.31
C ALA A 208 -8.34 -0.68 -13.07
N LEU A 209 -9.53 -1.07 -12.57
CA LEU A 209 -10.40 -2.03 -13.24
C LEU A 209 -11.01 -1.46 -14.53
N HIS A 210 -11.34 -0.17 -14.55
CA HIS A 210 -11.84 0.47 -15.77
C HIS A 210 -10.76 0.47 -16.86
N GLN A 211 -9.50 0.74 -16.51
CA GLN A 211 -8.37 0.76 -17.43
C GLN A 211 -8.04 -0.62 -18.01
N THR A 212 -8.46 -1.73 -17.38
CA THR A 212 -8.37 -3.08 -17.95
C THR A 212 -9.53 -3.41 -18.90
N GLY A 213 -10.48 -2.49 -19.10
CA GLY A 213 -11.66 -2.68 -19.95
C GLY A 213 -12.83 -3.37 -19.25
N MET A 214 -12.81 -3.50 -17.93
CA MET A 214 -13.92 -4.10 -17.18
C MET A 214 -15.19 -3.23 -17.29
N ALA A 215 -16.35 -3.87 -17.54
CA ALA A 215 -17.62 -3.16 -17.66
C ALA A 215 -18.07 -2.54 -16.32
N PRO A 216 -18.75 -1.38 -16.32
CA PRO A 216 -19.16 -0.67 -15.10
C PRO A 216 -19.96 -1.54 -14.10
N GLU A 217 -20.81 -2.44 -14.59
CA GLU A 217 -21.58 -3.38 -13.78
C GLU A 217 -20.69 -4.38 -13.05
N ALA A 218 -19.68 -4.91 -13.74
CA ALA A 218 -18.72 -5.84 -13.17
C ALA A 218 -17.80 -5.14 -12.15
N ILE A 219 -17.37 -3.90 -12.44
CA ILE A 219 -16.61 -3.07 -11.48
C ILE A 219 -17.44 -2.81 -10.22
N ALA A 220 -18.71 -2.42 -10.38
CA ALA A 220 -19.62 -2.16 -9.27
C ALA A 220 -19.81 -3.40 -8.39
N ALA A 221 -19.99 -4.56 -9.02
CA ALA A 221 -20.07 -5.84 -8.32
C ALA A 221 -18.76 -6.20 -7.62
N CYS A 222 -17.60 -5.98 -8.23
CA CYS A 222 -16.29 -6.23 -7.65
C CYS A 222 -16.03 -5.34 -6.41
N CYS A 223 -16.22 -4.03 -6.55
CA CYS A 223 -15.95 -3.04 -5.51
C CYS A 223 -17.04 -2.93 -4.43
N GLY A 224 -18.17 -3.63 -4.59
CA GLY A 224 -19.28 -3.57 -3.64
C GLY A 224 -19.95 -2.19 -3.58
N CYS A 225 -20.07 -1.51 -4.73
CA CYS A 225 -20.67 -0.18 -4.81
C CYS A 225 -21.78 -0.11 -5.88
N ALA A 226 -22.56 0.97 -5.86
CA ALA A 226 -23.63 1.15 -6.85
C ALA A 226 -23.06 1.48 -8.24
N ARG A 227 -23.61 0.87 -9.29
CA ARG A 227 -23.26 1.15 -10.71
C ARG A 227 -23.16 2.64 -11.04
N ARG A 228 -24.15 3.44 -10.63
CA ARG A 228 -24.18 4.91 -10.83
C ARG A 228 -22.99 5.66 -10.20
N VAL A 229 -22.31 5.06 -9.22
CA VAL A 229 -21.10 5.64 -8.63
C VAL A 229 -19.92 5.38 -9.55
N VAL A 230 -19.80 4.17 -10.09
CA VAL A 230 -18.78 3.80 -11.07
C VAL A 230 -18.93 4.63 -12.34
N GLU A 231 -20.12 4.73 -12.90
CA GLU A 231 -20.39 5.50 -14.13
C GLU A 231 -19.96 6.96 -13.99
N ARG A 232 -20.33 7.62 -12.88
CA ARG A 232 -19.91 9.00 -12.60
C ARG A 232 -18.40 9.14 -12.41
N GLN A 233 -17.73 8.16 -11.82
CA GLN A 233 -16.28 8.17 -11.69
C GLN A 233 -15.60 8.03 -13.06
N ILE A 234 -16.16 7.20 -13.95
CA ILE A 234 -15.71 7.07 -15.34
C ILE A 234 -15.97 8.37 -16.12
N GLU A 235 -17.12 9.02 -15.95
CA GLU A 235 -17.39 10.33 -16.55
C GLU A 235 -16.36 11.40 -16.11
N ASP A 236 -16.03 11.45 -14.82
CA ASP A 236 -15.00 12.35 -14.31
C ASP A 236 -13.60 11.97 -14.83
N PHE A 237 -13.30 10.69 -15.00
CA PHE A 237 -12.07 10.21 -15.64
C PHE A 237 -11.96 10.69 -17.09
N GLU A 238 -13.00 10.48 -17.89
CA GLU A 238 -13.02 10.91 -19.29
C GLU A 238 -12.92 12.43 -19.42
N ALA A 239 -13.59 13.18 -18.55
CA ALA A 239 -13.42 14.64 -18.48
C ALA A 239 -11.98 15.06 -18.12
N GLY A 240 -11.29 14.23 -17.34
CA GLY A 240 -9.89 14.45 -16.97
C GLY A 240 -8.90 14.35 -18.13
N ARG A 241 -9.22 13.60 -19.18
CA ARG A 241 -8.31 13.41 -20.34
C ARG A 241 -7.97 14.70 -21.07
N ALA A 242 -8.84 15.71 -20.97
CA ALA A 242 -8.62 17.04 -21.56
C ALA A 242 -7.90 18.01 -20.61
N MET A 243 -7.56 17.60 -19.39
CA MET A 243 -6.94 18.45 -18.38
C MET A 243 -5.42 18.30 -18.37
N ALA A 244 -4.72 19.34 -17.93
CA ALA A 244 -3.27 19.26 -17.70
C ALA A 244 -3.00 18.65 -16.31
N VAL A 245 -1.96 17.83 -16.18
CA VAL A 245 -1.57 17.26 -14.87
C VAL A 245 -1.19 18.36 -13.86
N THR A 246 -0.64 19.49 -14.36
CA THR A 246 -0.32 20.67 -13.54
C THR A 246 -1.55 21.31 -12.90
N ASP A 247 -2.76 21.08 -13.42
CA ASP A 247 -4.01 21.54 -12.80
C ASP A 247 -4.23 20.93 -11.42
N PHE A 248 -3.54 19.84 -11.08
CA PHE A 248 -3.66 19.14 -9.80
C PHE A 248 -2.56 19.53 -8.80
N PHE A 249 -1.58 20.33 -9.21
CA PHE A 249 -0.46 20.72 -8.35
C PHE A 249 -0.93 21.62 -7.21
N GLY A 250 -0.39 21.39 -6.00
CA GLY A 250 -0.75 22.17 -4.81
C GLY A 250 -2.15 21.87 -4.24
N LYS A 251 -2.94 21.01 -4.88
CA LYS A 251 -4.35 20.77 -4.52
C LYS A 251 -4.55 19.48 -3.72
N SER A 252 -5.62 19.44 -2.94
CA SER A 252 -6.13 18.22 -2.33
C SER A 252 -6.90 17.40 -3.36
N LEU A 253 -6.71 16.08 -3.37
CA LEU A 253 -7.34 15.16 -4.32
C LEU A 253 -8.56 14.49 -3.71
N GLY A 254 -9.71 15.19 -3.74
CA GLY A 254 -11.01 14.55 -3.48
C GLY A 254 -11.38 13.56 -4.59
N THR A 255 -12.45 12.77 -4.41
CA THR A 255 -12.87 11.72 -5.36
C THR A 255 -12.91 12.18 -6.82
N ARG A 256 -13.58 13.30 -7.10
CA ARG A 256 -13.70 13.87 -8.45
C ARG A 256 -12.35 14.29 -9.03
N ALA A 257 -11.52 14.98 -8.25
CA ALA A 257 -10.21 15.41 -8.68
C ALA A 257 -9.29 14.21 -8.95
N LEU A 258 -9.39 13.16 -8.14
CA LEU A 258 -8.62 11.94 -8.33
C LEU A 258 -9.01 11.21 -9.62
N CYS A 259 -10.31 11.03 -9.90
CA CYS A 259 -10.76 10.44 -11.17
C CYS A 259 -10.22 11.22 -12.37
N ARG A 260 -10.30 12.56 -12.32
CA ARG A 260 -9.80 13.44 -13.38
C ARG A 260 -8.28 13.37 -13.53
N LEU A 261 -7.53 13.24 -12.43
CA LEU A 261 -6.08 13.06 -12.47
C LEU A 261 -5.70 11.75 -13.17
N HIS A 262 -6.43 10.65 -12.89
CA HIS A 262 -6.27 9.40 -13.65
C HIS A 262 -6.50 9.64 -15.15
N GLY A 263 -7.51 10.43 -15.53
CA GLY A 263 -7.78 10.79 -16.92
C GLY A 263 -6.65 11.60 -17.56
N ALA A 264 -6.18 12.64 -16.89
CA ALA A 264 -5.11 13.52 -17.37
C ALA A 264 -3.80 12.75 -17.63
N LEU A 265 -3.47 11.81 -16.74
CA LEU A 265 -2.29 10.95 -16.89
C LEU A 265 -2.47 9.86 -17.95
N ALA A 266 -3.70 9.40 -18.20
CA ALA A 266 -3.97 8.46 -19.29
C ALA A 266 -4.07 9.11 -20.68
N GLY A 267 -4.15 10.44 -20.75
CA GLY A 267 -4.22 11.21 -21.99
C GLY A 267 -2.92 11.93 -22.37
N SER A 268 -1.96 11.99 -21.45
CA SER A 268 -0.64 12.55 -21.72
C SER A 268 0.15 11.53 -22.56
N PRO A 269 0.58 11.86 -23.80
CA PRO A 269 1.49 10.99 -24.54
C PRO A 269 2.82 10.90 -23.79
N ASP A 270 3.38 9.68 -23.72
CA ASP A 270 4.76 9.42 -23.27
C ASP A 270 5.79 10.24 -24.09
#